data_AF-A0AAW1UDH0-F1
#
_entry.id   AF-A0AAW1UDH0-F1
#
_cell.length_a   1.000
_cell.length_b   1.000
_cell.length_c   1.000
_cell.angle_alpha   90.00
_cell.angle_beta   90.00
_cell.angle_gamma   90.00
#
_symmetry.space_group_name_H-M   'P 1'
#
loop_
_entity.id
_entity.type
_entity.pdbx_description
1 polymer ?
#
loop_
_entity_poly.entity_id
_entity_poly.type
_entity_poly.pdbx_seq_one_letter_code
_entity_poly.pdbx_strand_id
1 'polypeptide(L)'
;MLLRLSRGGLRRAAVCGIGLLCVGAILIKITILCFTDPLDNAVDSMIAPEKYVVGSDKKVYEYSRQMPLIFIGGVPRSGTTLMRAMLDAHPDVR
;
A
#
# COMPACT_ATOMS: atom_id res chain seq x y z
N MET A 1 35.09 -5.04 -48.31
CA MET A 1 35.25 -3.68 -47.76
C MET A 1 35.18 -3.80 -46.24
N LEU A 2 36.35 -4.05 -45.62
CA LEU A 2 36.46 -4.54 -44.23
C LEU A 2 36.51 -3.40 -43.22
N LEU A 3 35.78 -3.60 -42.11
CA LEU A 3 35.64 -2.72 -40.95
C LEU A 3 37.00 -2.30 -40.38
N ARG A 4 37.35 -1.02 -40.57
CA ARG A 4 38.43 -0.34 -39.86
C ARG A 4 37.99 -0.05 -38.42
N LEU A 5 38.23 -1.00 -37.53
CA LEU A 5 38.05 -0.85 -36.08
C LEU A 5 39.13 0.08 -35.51
N SER A 6 38.77 1.33 -35.25
CA SER A 6 39.64 2.33 -34.61
C SER A 6 39.79 2.03 -33.10
N ARG A 7 40.97 1.54 -32.72
CA ARG A 7 41.37 1.10 -31.36
C ARG A 7 41.57 2.24 -30.34
N GLY A 8 41.24 3.50 -30.66
CA GLY A 8 41.39 4.65 -29.73
C GLY A 8 40.12 5.05 -28.97
N GLY A 9 38.94 4.63 -29.45
CA GLY A 9 37.64 5.05 -28.89
C GLY A 9 37.02 4.09 -27.88
N LEU A 10 37.59 2.89 -27.70
CA LEU A 10 36.98 1.78 -26.96
C LEU A 10 36.79 2.10 -25.47
N ARG A 11 37.73 2.81 -24.84
CA ARG A 11 37.63 3.21 -23.43
C ARG A 11 36.54 4.26 -23.22
N ARG A 12 36.40 5.22 -24.14
CA ARG A 12 35.36 6.26 -24.06
C ARG A 12 33.97 5.71 -24.38
N ALA A 13 33.87 4.82 -25.37
CA ALA A 13 32.64 4.11 -25.70
C ALA A 13 32.18 3.17 -24.56
N ALA A 14 33.11 2.48 -23.89
CA ALA A 14 32.80 1.65 -22.73
C ALA A 14 32.30 2.48 -21.54
N VAL A 15 32.92 3.64 -21.25
CA VAL A 15 32.49 4.53 -20.16
C VAL A 15 31.09 5.11 -20.43
N CYS A 16 30.80 5.53 -21.66
CA CYS A 16 29.44 5.96 -22.04
C CYS A 16 28.41 4.82 -21.98
N GLY A 17 28.79 3.61 -22.42
CA GLY A 17 27.90 2.44 -22.35
C GLY A 17 27.53 2.07 -20.92
N ILE A 18 28.51 2.06 -20.01
CA ILE A 18 28.29 1.81 -18.58
C ILE A 18 27.42 2.93 -17.97
N GLY A 19 27.68 4.19 -18.31
CA GLY A 19 26.87 5.32 -17.85
C GLY A 19 25.40 5.20 -18.27
N LEU A 20 25.13 4.86 -19.54
CA LEU A 20 23.77 4.69 -20.04
C LEU A 20 23.05 3.49 -19.41
N LEU A 21 23.75 2.38 -19.16
CA LEU A 21 23.20 1.23 -18.44
C LEU A 21 22.88 1.57 -16.98
N CYS A 22 23.74 2.31 -16.30
CA CYS A 22 23.50 2.78 -14.94
C CYS A 22 22.30 3.73 -14.88
N VAL A 23 22.21 4.71 -15.79
CA VAL A 23 21.07 5.65 -15.84
C VAL A 23 19.78 4.89 -16.17
N GLY A 24 19.80 3.96 -17.12
CA GLY A 24 18.65 3.11 -17.43
C GLY A 24 18.19 2.26 -16.24
N ALA A 25 19.12 1.66 -15.50
CA ALA A 25 18.81 0.88 -14.30
C ALA A 25 18.24 1.76 -13.17
N ILE A 26 18.74 2.99 -13.02
CA ILE A 26 18.21 3.97 -12.06
C ILE A 26 16.79 4.38 -12.44
N LEU A 27 16.52 4.68 -13.71
CA LEU A 27 15.17 5.01 -14.18
C LEU A 27 14.20 3.83 -14.01
N ILE A 28 14.63 2.60 -14.29
CA ILE A 28 13.82 1.39 -14.05
C ILE A 28 13.52 1.23 -12.56
N LYS A 29 14.50 1.44 -11.67
CA LYS A 29 14.28 1.39 -10.22
C LYS A 29 13.35 2.49 -9.73
N ILE A 30 13.46 3.71 -10.26
CA ILE A 30 12.56 4.83 -9.92
C ILE A 30 11.13 4.53 -10.41
N THR A 31 10.96 4.02 -11.63
CA THR A 31 9.65 3.61 -12.14
C THR A 31 9.07 2.46 -11.33
N ILE A 32 9.87 1.46 -10.95
CA ILE A 32 9.43 0.38 -10.07
C ILE A 32 9.02 0.96 -8.72
N LEU A 33 9.84 1.78 -8.07
CA LEU A 33 9.51 2.41 -6.78
C LEU A 33 8.21 3.21 -6.86
N CYS A 34 8.07 4.13 -7.83
CA CYS A 34 6.86 4.91 -8.02
C CYS A 34 5.63 4.07 -8.39
N PHE A 35 5.79 2.92 -9.05
CA PHE A 35 4.67 2.05 -9.44
C PHE A 35 4.36 0.97 -8.39
N THR A 36 5.31 0.63 -7.52
CA THR A 36 5.16 -0.23 -6.33
C THR A 36 4.83 0.56 -5.07
N ASP A 37 4.51 1.84 -5.21
CA ASP A 37 3.75 2.60 -4.23
C ASP A 37 2.22 2.57 -4.52
N PRO A 38 1.54 1.43 -4.79
CA PRO A 38 0.13 1.35 -4.48
C PRO A 38 0.03 0.88 -3.03
N LEU A 39 -0.54 1.77 -2.21
CA LEU A 39 -1.52 1.41 -1.18
C LEU A 39 -1.06 1.10 0.26
N ASP A 40 0.15 0.62 0.55
CA ASP A 40 0.40 0.04 1.90
C ASP A 40 1.25 0.86 2.90
N ASN A 41 2.10 1.81 2.47
CA ASN A 41 3.07 2.44 3.40
C ASN A 41 2.75 3.87 3.86
N ALA A 42 1.63 4.44 3.40
CA ALA A 42 1.23 5.81 3.74
C ALA A 42 -0.20 5.91 4.30
N VAL A 43 -0.78 4.81 4.80
CA VAL A 43 -1.93 4.89 5.71
C VAL A 43 -1.39 5.16 7.11
N ASP A 44 -0.82 6.36 7.22
CA ASP A 44 -0.06 6.88 8.34
C ASP A 44 -0.80 6.68 9.66
N SER A 45 -0.02 6.14 10.59
CA SER A 45 -0.39 5.42 11.80
C SER A 45 -1.08 6.30 12.85
N MET A 46 -2.35 6.01 13.14
CA MET A 46 -3.06 6.49 14.34
C MET A 46 -3.72 5.32 15.08
N ILE A 47 -3.16 4.11 14.94
CA ILE A 47 -3.60 2.91 15.64
C ILE A 47 -2.35 2.19 16.14
N ALA A 48 -2.33 1.84 17.42
CA ALA A 48 -1.25 1.09 18.04
C ALA A 48 -1.03 -0.25 17.28
N PRO A 49 0.22 -0.73 17.18
CA PRO A 49 0.59 -1.88 16.33
C PRO A 49 -0.16 -3.18 16.66
N GLU A 50 -0.73 -3.31 17.86
CA GLU A 50 -1.61 -4.42 18.21
C GLU A 50 -2.78 -3.90 19.05
N LYS A 51 -4.01 -4.09 18.56
CA LYS A 51 -5.23 -3.73 19.28
C LYS A 51 -6.18 -4.91 19.22
N TYR A 52 -6.21 -5.70 20.29
CA TYR A 52 -7.18 -6.76 20.47
C TYR A 52 -8.22 -6.36 21.52
N VAL A 53 -9.45 -6.85 21.38
CA VAL A 53 -10.46 -6.81 22.44
C VAL A 53 -10.87 -8.23 22.75
N VAL A 54 -11.01 -8.51 24.05
CA VAL A 54 -11.52 -9.78 24.53
C VAL A 54 -13.03 -9.66 24.66
N GLY A 55 -13.75 -10.44 23.86
CA GLY A 55 -15.21 -10.52 23.93
C GLY A 55 -15.70 -11.18 25.22
N SER A 56 -17.00 -11.09 25.47
CA SER A 56 -17.64 -11.76 26.63
C SER A 56 -17.52 -13.29 26.58
N ASP A 57 -17.28 -13.84 25.39
CA ASP A 57 -17.04 -15.26 25.10
C ASP A 57 -15.56 -15.67 25.23
N LYS A 58 -14.71 -14.77 25.77
CA LYS A 58 -13.25 -14.95 25.92
C LYS A 58 -12.51 -15.13 24.58
N LYS A 59 -13.14 -14.79 23.45
CA LYS A 59 -12.45 -14.75 22.16
C LYS A 59 -11.70 -13.43 21.99
N VAL A 60 -10.56 -13.51 21.32
CA VAL A 60 -9.71 -12.37 21.02
C VAL A 60 -10.06 -11.88 19.62
N TYR A 61 -10.57 -10.66 19.52
CA TYR A 61 -10.90 -10.00 18.26
C TYR A 61 -9.80 -8.98 17.93
N GLU A 62 -9.18 -9.15 16.77
CA GLU A 62 -8.15 -8.23 16.27
C GLU A 62 -8.79 -7.05 15.53
N TYR A 63 -8.36 -5.83 15.87
CA TYR A 63 -8.77 -4.61 15.17
C TYR A 63 -7.68 -4.21 14.18
N SER A 64 -7.96 -4.34 12.89
CA SER A 64 -7.11 -3.87 11.79
C SER A 64 -7.78 -2.75 11.00
N ARG A 65 -7.03 -2.00 10.18
CA ARG A 65 -7.61 -0.98 9.29
C ARG A 65 -8.41 -1.59 8.14
N GLN A 66 -8.08 -2.83 7.79
CA GLN A 66 -8.66 -3.57 6.69
C GLN A 66 -9.89 -4.37 7.13
N MET A 67 -10.25 -4.34 8.42
CA MET A 67 -11.46 -5.02 8.89
C MET A 67 -12.72 -4.39 8.28
N PRO A 68 -13.77 -5.19 8.02
CA PRO A 68 -15.00 -4.71 7.39
C PRO A 68 -15.85 -3.90 8.38
N LEU A 69 -15.60 -2.60 8.48
CA LEU A 69 -16.38 -1.68 9.31
C LEU A 69 -17.67 -1.21 8.62
N ILE A 70 -18.78 -1.19 9.36
CA ILE A 70 -20.07 -0.63 8.92
C ILE A 70 -20.24 0.77 9.52
N PHE A 71 -20.34 1.79 8.65
CA PHE A 71 -20.58 3.17 9.06
C PHE A 71 -22.05 3.55 8.86
N ILE A 72 -22.74 3.92 9.93
CA ILE A 72 -24.14 4.36 9.89
C ILE A 72 -24.18 5.88 10.07
N GLY A 73 -24.64 6.60 9.05
CA GLY A 73 -24.71 8.06 9.02
C GLY A 73 -25.96 8.60 8.29
N GLY A 74 -26.12 9.92 8.27
CA GLY A 74 -27.26 10.60 7.63
C GLY A 74 -27.69 11.87 8.37
N VAL A 75 -28.81 12.45 7.95
CA VAL A 75 -29.44 13.61 8.59
C VAL A 75 -30.00 13.19 9.98
N PRO A 76 -29.92 14.05 11.01
CA PRO A 76 -30.55 13.75 12.30
C PRO A 76 -32.05 13.46 12.15
N ARG A 77 -32.56 12.53 12.97
CA ARG A 77 -33.96 12.07 12.97
C ARG A 77 -34.39 11.20 11.78
N SER A 78 -33.50 10.80 10.88
CA SER A 78 -33.79 9.84 9.78
C SER A 78 -33.80 8.36 10.19
N GLY A 79 -33.81 8.04 11.48
CA GLY A 79 -33.82 6.65 11.95
C GLY A 79 -32.45 5.94 11.95
N THR A 80 -31.33 6.68 11.84
CA THR A 80 -29.97 6.09 11.92
C THR A 80 -29.71 5.36 13.24
N THR A 81 -30.33 5.80 14.34
CA THR A 81 -30.27 5.10 15.64
C THR A 81 -31.02 3.77 15.62
N LEU A 82 -32.18 3.73 14.96
CA LEU A 82 -32.97 2.49 14.83
C LEU A 82 -32.20 1.46 14.00
N MET A 83 -31.60 1.88 12.88
CA MET A 83 -30.77 1.03 12.04
C MET A 83 -29.60 0.41 12.82
N ARG A 84 -28.90 1.21 13.62
CA ARG A 84 -27.83 0.71 14.51
C ARG A 84 -28.36 -0.33 15.49
N ALA A 85 -29.46 -0.04 16.17
CA ALA A 85 -30.05 -0.95 17.14
C ALA A 85 -30.49 -2.29 16.52
N MET A 86 -30.98 -2.26 15.27
CA MET A 86 -31.30 -3.49 14.52
C MET A 86 -30.06 -4.33 14.22
N LEU A 87 -28.94 -3.69 13.85
CA LEU A 87 -27.67 -4.39 13.61
C LEU A 87 -27.05 -4.91 14.90
N ASP A 88 -27.10 -4.15 15.99
CA ASP A 88 -26.62 -4.57 17.31
C ASP A 88 -27.40 -5.78 17.89
N ALA A 89 -28.61 -6.03 17.38
CA ALA A 89 -29.38 -7.22 17.74
C ALA A 89 -28.88 -8.50 17.05
N HIS A 90 -28.05 -8.38 16.00
CA HIS A 90 -27.48 -9.51 15.29
C HIS A 90 -26.24 -10.05 16.05
N PRO A 91 -26.18 -11.36 16.36
CA PRO A 91 -25.11 -11.92 17.19
C PRO A 91 -23.72 -11.81 16.56
N ASP A 92 -23.62 -11.78 15.23
CA ASP A 92 -22.33 -11.69 14.53
C ASP A 92 -21.77 -10.26 14.42
N VAL A 93 -22.55 -9.25 14.80
CA VAL A 93 -22.18 -7.82 14.64
C VAL A 93 -21.87 -7.16 15.99
N ARG A 94 -22.44 -7.68 17.09
CA ARG A 94 -22.33 -7.12 18.44
C ARG A 94 -21.01 -7.45 19.15
#